data_AF-A0A9P5RTK0-F1
#
_entry.id   AF-A0A9P5RTK0-F1
#
_cell.length_a   1.000
_cell.length_b   1.000
_cell.length_c   1.000
_cell.angle_alpha   90.00
_cell.angle_beta   90.00
_cell.angle_gamma   90.00
#
_symmetry.space_group_name_H-M   'P 1'
#
loop_
_entity.id
_entity.type
_entity.pdbx_description
1 polymer ?
#
loop_
_entity_poly.entity_id
_entity_poly.type
_entity_poly.pdbx_seq_one_letter_code
_entity_poly.pdbx_strand_id
1 'polypeptide(L)'
;MDLQALRASHELREAGQSHQFRDEIEYILDGIRAKDRPKIRRTSCLDLLRSMLKLEFADLFRSNNYMSIVFETIRTDRDPYNDLKDIVKQSGIITKGQKVLAKSIVLSTMTGIIEDSVALQDARTLSLIEQHPDFINAVIDILVDDLAWIKQPSATPGVFLPDVLDIGRIQNCLCILERLSLVSRTPATVLANNTRVFPLFVQLITLCRAHAFQYPQHTDSMNLMLHALRLLVNVTNGFEPCCENLAQSGSISVLTQNIIQFYGHCRNYTPGETEVATTTMGSGGGGGVQDLMDDSERMHWTRAESRSDSGLSFEMMTPGVTPSRRNRNEFGTSNGMDDLEAALKAEGLLSSRPSVKEVKIENDANGWYDILLLSIGLLINMLETNVRRRYQLTDQAIGLDCNAIGDCFTRECQCDKSTDALERLVEIYNTEATISEMTENQVLAAYLALLLGCAVGGNAENETRLYRSIHEQSLVPMLDLLRDFMAAHAESAIDGQDFDDGGNGDNDDTMTSLSAFQGQGVSMGRSTSMMSVTFENEPAIPMGTFAVVDGADGLDQGRGGGISFKSAGGQETQRTILQIIDVLQRIELRHSENRE
;
A
#
# COMPACT_ATOMS: atom_id res chain seq x y z
N MET A 1 7.76 -44.54 -36.61
CA MET A 1 8.91 -43.71 -36.17
C MET A 1 9.36 -44.23 -34.82
N ASP A 2 10.67 -44.34 -34.61
CA ASP A 2 11.25 -44.78 -33.33
C ASP A 2 11.17 -43.63 -32.31
N LEU A 3 10.42 -43.85 -31.22
CA LEU A 3 10.26 -42.88 -30.13
C LEU A 3 11.59 -42.48 -29.49
N GLN A 4 12.58 -43.38 -29.47
CA GLN A 4 13.91 -43.05 -28.95
C GLN A 4 14.64 -42.06 -29.86
N ALA A 5 14.53 -42.21 -31.18
CA ALA A 5 15.13 -41.29 -32.13
C ALA A 5 14.47 -39.90 -32.08
N LEU A 6 13.15 -39.83 -31.87
CA LEU A 6 12.44 -38.57 -31.71
C LEU A 6 12.87 -37.84 -30.42
N ARG A 7 12.98 -38.58 -29.30
CA ARG A 7 13.45 -38.05 -28.02
C ARG A 7 14.89 -37.54 -28.11
N ALA A 8 15.80 -38.33 -28.68
CA ALA A 8 17.19 -37.91 -28.87
C ALA A 8 17.32 -36.66 -29.76
N SER A 9 16.48 -36.54 -30.79
CA SER A 9 16.43 -35.36 -31.65
C SER A 9 15.92 -34.13 -30.88
N HIS A 10 14.90 -34.30 -30.03
CA HIS A 10 14.39 -33.23 -29.18
C HIS A 10 15.44 -32.74 -28.18
N GLU A 11 16.09 -33.66 -27.47
CA GLU A 11 17.15 -33.36 -26.50
C GLU A 11 18.33 -32.62 -27.16
N LEU A 12 18.73 -33.01 -28.36
CA LEU A 12 19.76 -32.30 -29.13
C LEU A 12 19.34 -30.87 -29.51
N ARG A 13 18.06 -30.67 -29.86
CA ARG A 13 17.52 -29.36 -30.20
C ARG A 13 17.48 -28.44 -28.97
N GLU A 14 17.04 -28.95 -27.82
CA GLU A 14 17.02 -28.22 -26.55
C GLU A 14 18.43 -27.86 -26.09
N ALA A 15 19.38 -28.79 -26.21
CA ALA A 15 20.79 -28.54 -25.90
C ALA A 15 21.38 -27.46 -26.81
N GLY A 16 21.09 -27.50 -28.11
CA GLY A 16 21.52 -26.48 -29.07
C GLY A 16 20.94 -25.10 -28.76
N GLN A 17 19.64 -25.02 -28.44
CA GLN A 17 19.00 -23.77 -28.03
C GLN A 17 19.58 -23.22 -26.72
N SER A 18 19.84 -24.08 -25.74
CA SER A 18 20.44 -23.69 -24.46
C SER A 18 21.87 -23.15 -24.64
N HIS A 19 22.65 -23.75 -25.54
CA HIS A 19 23.99 -23.26 -25.87
C HIS A 19 23.94 -21.90 -26.56
N GLN A 20 23.07 -21.74 -27.56
CA GLN A 20 22.89 -20.47 -28.25
C GLN A 20 22.46 -19.35 -27.28
N PHE A 21 21.53 -19.65 -26.38
CA PHE A 21 21.11 -18.74 -25.33
C PHE A 21 22.29 -18.33 -24.43
N ARG A 22 23.12 -19.29 -24.00
CA ARG A 22 24.30 -19.04 -23.16
C ARG A 22 25.30 -18.12 -23.85
N ASP A 23 25.62 -18.39 -25.12
CA ASP A 23 26.54 -17.57 -25.90
C ASP A 23 26.00 -16.13 -26.06
N GLU A 24 24.70 -15.99 -26.35
CA GLU A 24 24.04 -14.69 -26.50
C GLU A 24 24.07 -13.91 -25.18
N ILE A 25 23.75 -14.54 -24.04
CA ILE A 25 23.75 -13.84 -22.74
C ILE A 25 25.16 -13.53 -22.24
N GLU A 26 26.15 -14.41 -22.43
CA GLU A 26 27.53 -14.13 -22.04
C GLU A 26 28.11 -12.96 -22.84
N TYR A 27 27.85 -12.91 -24.15
CA TYR A 27 28.25 -11.77 -24.99
C TYR A 27 27.64 -10.45 -24.49
N ILE A 28 26.35 -10.47 -24.18
CA ILE A 28 25.63 -9.31 -23.64
C ILE A 28 26.23 -8.91 -22.28
N LEU A 29 26.42 -9.85 -21.37
CA LEU A 29 26.97 -9.61 -20.03
C LEU A 29 28.39 -9.05 -20.10
N ASP A 30 29.24 -9.53 -21.00
CA ASP A 30 30.59 -8.99 -21.19
C ASP A 30 30.56 -7.54 -21.67
N GLY A 31 29.59 -7.20 -22.51
CA GLY A 31 29.34 -5.82 -22.90
C GLY A 31 28.85 -4.94 -21.75
N ILE A 32 27.99 -5.45 -20.86
CA ILE A 32 27.55 -4.77 -19.64
C ILE A 32 28.70 -4.62 -18.63
N ARG A 33 29.63 -5.59 -18.56
CA ARG A 33 30.84 -5.56 -17.71
C ARG A 33 31.92 -4.60 -18.20
N ALA A 34 31.76 -3.98 -19.38
CA ALA A 34 32.78 -3.11 -19.98
C ALA A 34 32.89 -1.75 -19.24
N LYS A 35 33.52 -1.77 -18.06
CA LYS A 35 33.65 -0.63 -17.12
C LYS A 35 34.11 0.68 -17.78
N ASP A 36 35.02 0.61 -18.74
CA ASP A 36 35.63 1.79 -19.37
C ASP A 36 34.88 2.29 -20.62
N ARG A 37 33.78 1.66 -21.01
CA ARG A 37 33.10 1.93 -22.29
C ARG A 37 31.58 2.06 -22.13
N PRO A 38 31.08 3.18 -21.58
CA PRO A 38 29.65 3.38 -21.31
C PRO A 38 28.76 3.22 -22.56
N LYS A 39 29.27 3.59 -23.75
CA LYS A 39 28.52 3.36 -25.01
C LYS A 39 28.27 1.87 -25.29
N ILE A 40 29.26 1.01 -25.04
CA ILE A 40 29.13 -0.44 -25.23
C ILE A 40 28.15 -0.98 -24.21
N ARG A 41 28.32 -0.64 -22.93
CA ARG A 41 27.39 -1.03 -21.86
C ARG A 41 25.95 -0.72 -22.19
N ARG A 42 25.65 0.53 -22.57
CA ARG A 42 24.30 0.95 -22.97
C ARG A 42 23.75 0.15 -24.13
N THR A 43 24.58 -0.10 -25.14
CA THR A 43 24.18 -0.91 -26.30
C THR A 43 23.89 -2.35 -25.87
N SER A 44 24.72 -2.93 -25.01
CA SER A 44 24.54 -4.28 -24.49
C SER A 44 23.34 -4.41 -23.56
N CYS A 45 23.04 -3.41 -22.73
CA CYS A 45 21.79 -3.38 -21.97
C CYS A 45 20.56 -3.28 -22.88
N LEU A 46 20.64 -2.51 -23.97
CA LEU A 46 19.58 -2.49 -24.99
C LEU A 46 19.45 -3.82 -25.73
N ASP A 47 20.57 -4.48 -26.01
CA ASP A 47 20.56 -5.82 -26.62
C ASP A 47 19.98 -6.85 -25.67
N LEU A 48 20.32 -6.79 -24.37
CA LEU A 48 19.65 -7.58 -23.33
C LEU A 48 18.14 -7.37 -23.37
N LEU A 49 17.71 -6.10 -23.36
CA LEU A 49 16.30 -5.79 -23.40
C LEU A 49 15.64 -6.30 -24.68
N ARG A 50 16.30 -6.19 -25.83
CA ARG A 50 15.79 -6.75 -27.10
C ARG A 50 15.66 -8.27 -27.03
N SER A 51 16.64 -8.96 -26.46
CA SER A 51 16.60 -10.41 -26.30
C SER A 51 15.52 -10.83 -25.32
N MET A 52 15.30 -10.08 -24.23
CA MET A 52 14.20 -10.29 -23.28
C MET A 52 12.79 -10.15 -23.89
N LEU A 53 12.66 -9.60 -25.11
CA LEU A 53 11.39 -9.54 -25.84
C LEU A 53 11.04 -10.88 -26.52
N LYS A 54 12.02 -11.78 -26.66
CA LYS A 54 11.79 -13.15 -27.12
C LYS A 54 11.34 -13.97 -25.90
N LEU A 55 10.13 -14.53 -25.94
CA LEU A 55 9.56 -15.29 -24.82
C LEU A 55 10.50 -16.41 -24.33
N GLU A 56 11.03 -17.20 -25.26
CA GLU A 56 11.98 -18.29 -24.98
C GLU A 56 13.25 -17.80 -24.27
N PHE A 57 13.79 -16.65 -24.68
CA PHE A 57 14.97 -16.06 -24.04
C PHE A 57 14.64 -15.58 -22.63
N ALA A 58 13.49 -14.92 -22.43
CA ALA A 58 13.08 -14.43 -21.12
C ALA A 58 12.86 -15.59 -20.12
N ASP A 59 12.29 -16.70 -20.57
CA ASP A 59 12.06 -17.89 -19.73
C ASP A 59 13.38 -18.58 -19.36
N LEU A 60 14.31 -18.70 -20.32
CA LEU A 60 15.66 -19.20 -20.04
C LEU A 60 16.45 -18.26 -19.12
N PHE A 61 16.32 -16.95 -19.33
CA PHE A 61 16.97 -15.93 -18.51
C PHE A 61 16.52 -15.98 -17.05
N ARG A 62 15.20 -16.11 -16.81
CA ARG A 62 14.63 -16.26 -15.46
C ARG A 62 15.02 -17.59 -14.82
N SER A 63 14.88 -18.71 -15.54
CA SER A 63 15.16 -20.05 -15.00
C SER A 63 16.62 -20.26 -14.61
N ASN A 64 17.55 -19.56 -15.25
CA ASN A 64 18.98 -19.61 -14.94
C ASN A 64 19.45 -18.52 -13.96
N ASN A 65 18.54 -17.73 -13.39
CA ASN A 65 18.84 -16.65 -12.44
C ASN A 65 19.87 -15.61 -12.96
N TYR A 66 19.89 -15.35 -14.27
CA TYR A 66 20.77 -14.32 -14.84
C TYR A 66 20.38 -12.91 -14.41
N MET A 67 19.15 -12.71 -13.94
CA MET A 67 18.71 -11.42 -13.42
C MET A 67 19.63 -10.94 -12.30
N SER A 68 19.92 -11.80 -11.31
CA SER A 68 20.86 -11.50 -10.21
C SER A 68 22.27 -11.16 -10.70
N ILE A 69 22.73 -11.82 -11.77
CA ILE A 69 24.07 -11.58 -12.36
C ILE A 69 24.11 -10.22 -13.06
N VAL A 70 23.08 -9.90 -13.86
CA VAL A 70 22.94 -8.59 -14.51
C VAL A 70 22.88 -7.50 -13.44
N PHE A 71 22.11 -7.73 -12.38
CA PHE A 71 22.01 -6.82 -11.25
C PHE A 71 23.35 -6.53 -10.59
N GLU A 72 24.07 -7.57 -10.18
CA GLU A 72 25.36 -7.38 -9.52
C GLU A 72 26.38 -6.73 -10.46
N THR A 73 26.31 -7.06 -11.75
CA THR A 73 27.16 -6.44 -12.77
C THR A 73 26.87 -4.94 -12.93
N ILE A 74 25.59 -4.56 -12.98
CA ILE A 74 25.18 -3.16 -13.07
C ILE A 74 25.54 -2.41 -11.77
N ARG A 75 25.26 -3.03 -10.61
CA ARG A 75 25.50 -2.47 -9.26
C ARG A 75 26.97 -2.20 -8.97
N THR A 76 27.88 -3.07 -9.43
CA THR A 76 29.33 -2.93 -9.21
C THR A 76 30.00 -1.83 -10.05
N ASP A 77 29.25 -1.17 -10.93
CA ASP A 77 29.74 -0.06 -11.73
C ASP A 77 29.57 1.30 -11.01
N ARG A 78 30.35 2.31 -11.38
CA ARG A 78 30.32 3.64 -10.75
C ARG A 78 29.06 4.44 -11.08
N ASP A 79 28.26 3.99 -12.04
CA ASP A 79 27.10 4.71 -12.56
C ASP A 79 26.08 3.78 -13.26
N PRO A 80 25.42 2.86 -12.52
CA PRO A 80 24.31 2.05 -13.03
C PRO A 80 23.12 2.91 -13.49
N TYR A 81 22.99 4.07 -12.86
CA TYR A 81 21.90 5.00 -13.02
C TYR A 81 21.81 5.59 -14.43
N ASN A 82 22.92 6.13 -14.97
CA ASN A 82 22.88 6.77 -16.28
C ASN A 82 22.61 5.78 -17.42
N ASP A 83 23.00 4.51 -17.26
CA ASP A 83 22.68 3.48 -18.25
C ASP A 83 21.20 3.12 -18.24
N LEU A 84 20.59 2.93 -17.06
CA LEU A 84 19.15 2.67 -16.94
C LEU A 84 18.29 3.87 -17.38
N LYS A 85 18.72 5.09 -17.06
CA LYS A 85 18.09 6.32 -17.53
C LYS A 85 18.12 6.43 -19.06
N ASP A 86 19.26 6.17 -19.68
CA ASP A 86 19.40 6.23 -21.13
C ASP A 86 18.57 5.15 -21.83
N ILE A 87 18.46 3.96 -21.24
CA ILE A 87 17.57 2.90 -21.72
C ILE A 87 16.10 3.37 -21.73
N VAL A 88 15.64 3.96 -20.63
CA VAL A 88 14.27 4.48 -20.53
C VAL A 88 14.03 5.57 -21.58
N LYS A 89 14.99 6.48 -21.76
CA LYS A 89 14.92 7.56 -22.77
C LYS A 89 14.98 7.04 -24.22
N GLN A 90 15.83 6.06 -24.50
CA GLN A 90 16.02 5.49 -25.84
C GLN A 90 14.95 4.46 -26.23
N SER A 91 14.06 4.08 -25.32
CA SER A 91 12.88 3.25 -25.60
C SER A 91 11.99 3.82 -26.72
N GLY A 92 12.15 5.10 -27.10
CA GLY A 92 11.57 5.72 -28.29
C GLY A 92 11.60 4.86 -29.56
N ILE A 93 12.67 4.09 -29.78
CA ILE A 93 12.98 3.32 -31.00
C ILE A 93 12.22 1.99 -31.08
N ILE A 94 11.60 1.53 -29.99
CA ILE A 94 11.05 0.18 -29.86
C ILE A 94 9.52 0.18 -30.04
N THR A 95 8.88 -0.93 -30.46
CA THR A 95 7.40 -0.99 -30.61
C THR A 95 6.69 -0.77 -29.27
N LYS A 96 5.42 -0.31 -29.29
CA LYS A 96 4.68 0.10 -28.07
C LYS A 96 4.69 -0.98 -26.96
N GLY A 97 4.49 -2.24 -27.30
CA GLY A 97 4.50 -3.35 -26.32
C GLY A 97 5.89 -3.62 -25.73
N GLN A 98 6.93 -3.49 -26.53
CA GLN A 98 8.31 -3.69 -26.10
C GLN A 98 8.79 -2.56 -25.16
N LYS A 99 8.27 -1.33 -25.31
CA LYS A 99 8.51 -0.24 -24.34
C LYS A 99 7.96 -0.55 -22.96
N VAL A 100 6.78 -1.19 -22.89
CA VAL A 100 6.15 -1.59 -21.63
C VAL A 100 7.03 -2.59 -20.90
N LEU A 101 7.49 -3.65 -21.58
CA LEU A 101 8.35 -4.66 -20.98
C LEU A 101 9.69 -4.06 -20.51
N ALA A 102 10.33 -3.23 -21.33
CA ALA A 102 11.59 -2.59 -20.96
C ALA A 102 11.44 -1.69 -19.73
N LYS A 103 10.37 -0.89 -19.65
CA LYS A 103 10.05 -0.08 -18.46
C LYS A 103 9.86 -0.97 -17.24
N SER A 104 9.10 -2.06 -17.36
CA SER A 104 8.84 -2.99 -16.25
C SER A 104 10.13 -3.65 -15.73
N ILE A 105 11.01 -4.12 -16.63
CA ILE A 105 12.31 -4.70 -16.26
C ILE A 105 13.17 -3.66 -15.54
N VAL A 106 13.30 -2.44 -16.07
CA VAL A 106 14.09 -1.38 -15.45
C VAL A 106 13.52 -0.97 -14.08
N LEU A 107 12.20 -0.88 -13.96
CA LEU A 107 11.56 -0.52 -12.69
C LEU A 107 11.75 -1.61 -11.64
N SER A 108 11.44 -2.87 -11.96
CA SER A 108 11.73 -4.00 -11.07
C SER A 108 13.21 -4.05 -10.69
N THR A 109 14.07 -3.65 -11.62
CA THR A 109 15.51 -3.56 -11.37
C THR A 109 15.88 -2.51 -10.34
N MET A 110 15.35 -1.31 -10.52
CA MET A 110 15.58 -0.20 -9.60
C MET A 110 14.94 -0.45 -8.25
N THR A 111 13.77 -1.10 -8.20
CA THR A 111 13.13 -1.48 -6.94
C THR A 111 14.07 -2.33 -6.09
N GLY A 112 14.61 -3.42 -6.65
CA GLY A 112 15.52 -4.30 -5.89
C GLY A 112 16.79 -3.59 -5.42
N ILE A 113 17.41 -2.78 -6.29
CA ILE A 113 18.60 -1.98 -5.91
C ILE A 113 18.28 -1.01 -4.77
N ILE A 114 17.14 -0.32 -4.83
CA ILE A 114 16.74 0.66 -3.82
C ILE A 114 16.37 -0.03 -2.52
N GLU A 115 15.64 -1.15 -2.56
CA GLU A 115 15.30 -1.93 -1.37
C GLU A 115 16.56 -2.43 -0.66
N ASP A 116 17.49 -3.03 -1.39
CA ASP A 116 18.78 -3.46 -0.85
C ASP A 116 19.58 -2.27 -0.28
N SER A 117 19.58 -1.13 -0.98
CA SER A 117 20.30 0.06 -0.53
C SER A 117 19.70 0.67 0.74
N VAL A 118 18.37 0.68 0.87
CA VAL A 118 17.68 1.14 2.09
C VAL A 118 17.93 0.16 3.24
N ALA A 119 17.84 -1.15 2.99
CA ALA A 119 18.09 -2.18 4.00
C ALA A 119 19.54 -2.17 4.51
N LEU A 120 20.51 -1.99 3.60
CA LEU A 120 21.94 -1.92 3.93
C LEU A 120 22.40 -0.52 4.33
N GLN A 121 21.51 0.48 4.36
CA GLN A 121 21.83 1.88 4.63
C GLN A 121 22.94 2.43 3.73
N ASP A 122 22.96 2.05 2.46
CA ASP A 122 23.93 2.52 1.47
C ASP A 122 23.64 3.97 1.04
N ALA A 123 24.03 4.91 1.90
CA ALA A 123 23.85 6.35 1.69
C ALA A 123 24.48 6.83 0.37
N ARG A 124 25.51 6.15 -0.15
CA ARG A 124 26.16 6.54 -1.41
C ARG A 124 25.26 6.26 -2.61
N THR A 125 24.64 5.08 -2.67
CA THR A 125 23.72 4.73 -3.76
C THR A 125 22.47 5.60 -3.70
N LEU A 126 21.92 5.82 -2.50
CA LEU A 126 20.72 6.64 -2.31
C LEU A 126 20.97 8.12 -2.67
N SER A 127 22.09 8.70 -2.24
CA SER A 127 22.45 10.08 -2.62
C SER A 127 22.72 10.25 -4.11
N LEU A 128 23.26 9.22 -4.79
CA LEU A 128 23.41 9.25 -6.24
C LEU A 128 22.05 9.31 -6.95
N ILE A 129 21.06 8.54 -6.49
CA ILE A 129 19.70 8.57 -7.04
C ILE A 129 19.04 9.92 -6.77
N GLU A 130 19.22 10.47 -5.57
CA GLU A 130 18.69 11.77 -5.16
C GLU A 130 19.24 12.93 -6.00
N GLN A 131 20.52 12.89 -6.38
CA GLN A 131 21.15 13.89 -7.26
C GLN A 131 20.53 13.97 -8.66
N HIS A 132 19.59 13.08 -8.98
CA HIS A 132 18.97 13.02 -10.29
C HIS A 132 17.43 13.05 -10.24
N PRO A 133 16.81 14.23 -10.01
CA PRO A 133 15.36 14.39 -9.98
C PRO A 133 14.68 13.97 -11.28
N ASP A 134 15.38 13.98 -12.42
CA ASP A 134 14.91 13.45 -13.70
C ASP A 134 14.41 11.99 -13.62
N PHE A 135 15.03 11.16 -12.78
CA PHE A 135 14.60 9.77 -12.63
C PHE A 135 13.31 9.66 -11.84
N ILE A 136 13.21 10.41 -10.74
CA ILE A 136 11.97 10.49 -9.96
C ILE A 136 10.83 11.01 -10.85
N ASN A 137 11.08 12.05 -11.64
CA ASN A 137 10.13 12.52 -12.65
C ASN A 137 9.75 11.42 -13.65
N ALA A 138 10.73 10.67 -14.17
CA ALA A 138 10.44 9.57 -15.11
C ALA A 138 9.62 8.43 -14.47
N VAL A 139 9.89 8.08 -13.22
CA VAL A 139 9.10 7.08 -12.47
C VAL A 139 7.67 7.60 -12.26
N ILE A 140 7.51 8.87 -11.88
CA ILE A 140 6.19 9.51 -11.72
C ILE A 140 5.45 9.58 -13.05
N ASP A 141 6.12 9.93 -14.16
CA ASP A 141 5.50 9.97 -15.48
C ASP A 141 5.00 8.59 -15.92
N ILE A 142 5.79 7.52 -15.67
CA ILE A 142 5.34 6.14 -15.92
C ILE A 142 4.14 5.78 -15.06
N LEU A 143 4.18 6.14 -13.77
CA LEU A 143 3.06 5.90 -12.86
C LEU A 143 1.80 6.65 -13.30
N VAL A 144 1.92 7.94 -13.66
CA VAL A 144 0.81 8.76 -14.15
C VAL A 144 0.24 8.19 -15.45
N ASP A 145 1.09 7.77 -16.38
CA ASP A 145 0.67 7.14 -17.64
C ASP A 145 -0.15 5.86 -17.38
N ASP A 146 0.25 5.06 -16.39
CA ASP A 146 -0.44 3.82 -16.03
C ASP A 146 -1.73 4.07 -15.28
N LEU A 147 -1.71 4.96 -14.29
CA LEU A 147 -2.90 5.31 -13.52
C LEU A 147 -3.94 6.08 -14.36
N ALA A 148 -3.53 6.78 -15.43
CA ALA A 148 -4.46 7.41 -16.35
C ALA A 148 -5.38 6.40 -17.09
N TRP A 149 -5.04 5.10 -17.09
CA TRP A 149 -5.91 4.04 -17.59
C TRP A 149 -7.00 3.62 -16.61
N ILE A 150 -6.88 4.03 -15.33
CA ILE A 150 -7.98 3.97 -14.36
C ILE A 150 -8.99 5.02 -14.80
N LYS A 151 -9.83 4.66 -15.77
CA LYS A 151 -11.05 5.42 -16.04
C LYS A 151 -11.89 5.36 -14.77
N GLN A 152 -12.64 6.44 -14.49
CA GLN A 152 -13.63 6.41 -13.43
C GLN A 152 -14.42 5.11 -13.52
N PRO A 153 -14.59 4.37 -12.39
CA PRO A 153 -15.21 3.06 -12.37
C PRO A 153 -16.50 3.13 -13.16
N SER A 154 -16.52 2.52 -14.35
CA SER A 154 -17.73 2.47 -15.16
C SER A 154 -18.77 1.77 -14.30
N ALA A 155 -19.99 2.33 -14.22
CA ALA A 155 -21.06 1.81 -13.37
C ALA A 155 -21.45 0.34 -13.65
N THR A 156 -20.87 -0.30 -14.67
CA THR A 156 -20.94 -1.73 -14.93
C THR A 156 -20.26 -2.53 -13.82
N PRO A 157 -21.03 -3.22 -12.95
CA PRO A 157 -20.48 -4.05 -11.88
C PRO A 157 -19.73 -5.24 -12.48
N GLY A 158 -18.52 -5.53 -11.99
CA GLY A 158 -17.82 -6.80 -12.27
C GLY A 158 -16.54 -6.71 -13.13
N VAL A 159 -16.15 -5.54 -13.64
CA VAL A 159 -14.83 -5.34 -14.28
C VAL A 159 -14.13 -4.19 -13.57
N PHE A 160 -13.48 -4.48 -12.45
CA PHE A 160 -12.94 -3.43 -11.57
C PHE A 160 -11.52 -3.01 -11.96
N LEU A 161 -10.58 -3.95 -12.10
CA LEU A 161 -9.27 -3.66 -12.63
C LEU A 161 -9.27 -3.95 -14.13
N PRO A 162 -9.08 -2.95 -15.00
CA PRO A 162 -8.80 -3.22 -16.40
C PRO A 162 -7.66 -4.24 -16.51
N ASP A 163 -7.85 -5.31 -17.28
CA ASP A 163 -6.78 -6.26 -17.66
C ASP A 163 -5.56 -5.55 -18.29
N VAL A 164 -5.73 -4.28 -18.64
CA VAL A 164 -4.73 -3.38 -19.23
C VAL A 164 -3.79 -2.78 -18.16
N LEU A 165 -4.15 -2.79 -16.88
CA LEU A 165 -3.29 -2.26 -15.82
C LEU A 165 -2.17 -3.27 -15.51
N ASP A 166 -0.93 -2.84 -15.75
CA ASP A 166 0.26 -3.56 -15.35
C ASP A 166 0.50 -3.34 -13.85
N ILE A 167 -0.19 -4.14 -13.02
CA ILE A 167 -0.12 -4.09 -11.55
C ILE A 167 1.33 -4.13 -11.06
N GLY A 168 2.15 -5.03 -11.62
CA GLY A 168 3.55 -5.17 -11.24
C GLY A 168 4.36 -3.91 -11.52
N ARG A 169 4.11 -3.23 -12.65
CA ARG A 169 4.78 -1.97 -12.97
C ARG A 169 4.34 -0.83 -12.04
N ILE A 170 3.05 -0.71 -11.76
CA ILE A 170 2.53 0.29 -10.81
C ILE A 170 3.13 0.06 -9.42
N GLN A 171 3.13 -1.18 -8.95
CA GLN A 171 3.70 -1.56 -7.66
C GLN A 171 5.20 -1.20 -7.58
N ASN A 172 5.98 -1.49 -8.62
CA ASN A 172 7.39 -1.11 -8.65
C ASN A 172 7.58 0.42 -8.59
N CYS A 173 6.80 1.20 -9.33
CA CYS A 173 6.85 2.65 -9.24
C CYS A 173 6.53 3.14 -7.82
N LEU A 174 5.47 2.62 -7.20
CA LEU A 174 5.08 2.99 -5.84
C LEU A 174 6.17 2.62 -4.83
N CYS A 175 6.72 1.41 -4.91
CA CYS A 175 7.79 0.95 -4.01
C CYS A 175 9.04 1.82 -4.15
N ILE A 176 9.49 2.11 -5.39
CA ILE A 176 10.63 3.02 -5.61
C ILE A 176 10.41 4.38 -4.94
N LEU A 177 9.24 5.00 -5.18
CA LEU A 177 8.92 6.31 -4.62
C LEU A 177 8.79 6.26 -3.10
N GLU A 178 8.14 5.23 -2.56
CA GLU A 178 7.99 5.00 -1.12
C GLU A 178 9.36 4.90 -0.44
N ARG A 179 10.24 4.02 -0.93
CA ARG A 179 11.57 3.81 -0.36
C ARG A 179 12.44 5.05 -0.46
N LEU A 180 12.41 5.77 -1.58
CA LEU A 180 13.15 7.03 -1.72
C LEU A 180 12.61 8.12 -0.81
N SER A 181 11.29 8.16 -0.56
CA SER A 181 10.67 9.15 0.32
C SER A 181 11.03 8.96 1.81
N LEU A 182 11.48 7.76 2.20
CA LEU A 182 12.00 7.50 3.55
C LEU A 182 13.36 8.16 3.81
N VAL A 183 14.15 8.35 2.75
CA VAL A 183 15.56 8.79 2.86
C VAL A 183 15.79 10.21 2.35
N SER A 184 14.87 10.73 1.53
CA SER A 184 14.99 12.04 0.89
C SER A 184 13.63 12.73 0.75
N ARG A 185 13.63 14.07 0.84
CA ARG A 185 12.46 14.91 0.51
C ARG A 185 12.26 15.11 -1.00
N THR A 186 13.21 14.71 -1.84
CA THR A 186 13.14 14.94 -3.29
C THR A 186 11.87 14.36 -3.91
N PRO A 187 11.44 13.11 -3.62
CA PRO A 187 10.17 12.58 -4.10
C PRO A 187 8.96 13.46 -3.74
N ALA A 188 8.90 13.97 -2.51
CA ALA A 188 7.81 14.85 -2.07
C ALA A 188 7.79 16.16 -2.88
N THR A 189 8.95 16.80 -3.07
CA THR A 189 9.04 18.03 -3.88
C THR A 189 8.64 17.82 -5.33
N VAL A 190 9.05 16.70 -5.94
CA VAL A 190 8.70 16.38 -7.34
C VAL A 190 7.21 16.06 -7.46
N LEU A 191 6.64 15.29 -6.53
CA LEU A 191 5.20 14.99 -6.49
C LEU A 191 4.37 16.26 -6.30
N ALA A 192 4.76 17.16 -5.39
CA ALA A 192 4.05 18.42 -5.17
C ALA A 192 3.99 19.31 -6.41
N ASN A 193 5.01 19.27 -7.27
CA ASN A 193 5.03 19.97 -8.54
C ASN A 193 4.13 19.31 -9.61
N ASN A 194 3.77 18.04 -9.45
CA ASN A 194 2.88 17.31 -10.34
C ASN A 194 1.49 17.12 -9.73
N THR A 195 0.70 18.19 -9.67
CA THR A 195 -0.64 18.20 -9.05
C THR A 195 -1.61 17.16 -9.63
N ARG A 196 -1.36 16.65 -10.85
CA ARG A 196 -2.20 15.66 -11.52
C ARG A 196 -2.10 14.26 -10.91
N VAL A 197 -1.04 13.97 -10.17
CA VAL A 197 -0.82 12.62 -9.59
C VAL A 197 -1.73 12.34 -8.40
N PHE A 198 -2.09 13.36 -7.62
CA PHE A 198 -2.88 13.18 -6.39
C PHE A 198 -4.30 12.68 -6.65
N PRO A 199 -5.06 13.21 -7.63
CA PRO A 199 -6.35 12.62 -8.00
C PRO A 199 -6.23 11.16 -8.46
N LEU A 200 -5.12 10.80 -9.11
CA LEU A 200 -4.86 9.43 -9.56
C LEU A 200 -4.55 8.50 -8.38
N PHE A 201 -3.83 8.97 -7.35
CA PHE A 201 -3.64 8.21 -6.11
C PHE A 201 -4.96 7.98 -5.37
N VAL A 202 -5.82 9.00 -5.26
CA VAL A 202 -7.14 8.86 -4.63
C VAL A 202 -7.98 7.83 -5.40
N GLN A 203 -7.99 7.89 -6.73
CA GLN A 203 -8.67 6.90 -7.58
C GLN A 203 -8.10 5.49 -7.41
N LEU A 204 -6.78 5.33 -7.35
CA LEU A 204 -6.12 4.05 -7.12
C LEU A 204 -6.54 3.46 -5.76
N ILE A 205 -6.49 4.25 -4.69
CA ILE A 205 -6.87 3.80 -3.34
C ILE A 205 -8.34 3.35 -3.31
N THR A 206 -9.24 4.15 -3.90
CA THR A 206 -10.66 3.76 -3.98
C THR A 206 -10.86 2.48 -4.78
N LEU A 207 -10.16 2.33 -5.91
CA LEU A 207 -10.27 1.15 -6.75
C LEU A 207 -9.75 -0.09 -6.02
N CYS A 208 -8.56 0.00 -5.43
CA CYS A 208 -7.96 -1.08 -4.65
C CYS A 208 -8.84 -1.49 -3.48
N ARG A 209 -9.46 -0.52 -2.78
CA ARG A 209 -10.43 -0.81 -1.73
C ARG A 209 -11.63 -1.60 -2.26
N ALA A 210 -12.29 -1.11 -3.32
CA ALA A 210 -13.46 -1.77 -3.88
C ALA A 210 -13.12 -3.21 -4.32
N HIS A 211 -11.95 -3.38 -4.93
CA HIS A 211 -11.44 -4.69 -5.32
C HIS A 211 -11.15 -5.60 -4.12
N ALA A 212 -10.48 -5.10 -3.07
CA ALA A 212 -10.16 -5.87 -1.87
C ALA A 212 -11.43 -6.39 -1.18
N PHE A 213 -12.48 -5.58 -1.09
CA PHE A 213 -13.77 -6.01 -0.52
C PHE A 213 -14.50 -7.05 -1.38
N GLN A 214 -14.41 -6.93 -2.70
CA GLN A 214 -15.05 -7.87 -3.62
C GLN A 214 -14.28 -9.19 -3.71
N TYR A 215 -12.95 -9.13 -3.61
CA TYR A 215 -12.03 -10.22 -3.85
C TYR A 215 -10.97 -10.30 -2.74
N PRO A 216 -11.36 -10.65 -1.50
CA PRO A 216 -10.47 -10.62 -0.34
C PRO A 216 -9.26 -11.57 -0.48
N GLN A 217 -9.36 -12.60 -1.34
CA GLN A 217 -8.25 -13.53 -1.62
C GLN A 217 -7.16 -12.93 -2.53
N HIS A 218 -7.38 -11.76 -3.13
CA HIS A 218 -6.46 -11.12 -4.06
C HIS A 218 -5.63 -10.03 -3.36
N THR A 219 -4.49 -10.46 -2.80
CA THR A 219 -3.57 -9.60 -2.03
C THR A 219 -2.92 -8.49 -2.85
N ASP A 220 -2.83 -8.61 -4.18
CA ASP A 220 -2.22 -7.60 -5.06
C ASP A 220 -2.85 -6.20 -4.90
N SER A 221 -4.18 -6.14 -4.80
CA SER A 221 -4.90 -4.87 -4.64
C SER A 221 -4.63 -4.21 -3.28
N MET A 222 -4.53 -5.01 -2.22
CA MET A 222 -4.16 -4.54 -0.89
C MET A 222 -2.71 -4.07 -0.86
N ASN A 223 -1.79 -4.81 -1.46
CA ASN A 223 -0.37 -4.45 -1.55
C ASN A 223 -0.17 -3.12 -2.29
N LEU A 224 -0.86 -2.93 -3.42
CA LEU A 224 -0.86 -1.65 -4.14
C LEU A 224 -1.33 -0.49 -3.25
N MET A 225 -2.43 -0.70 -2.52
CA MET A 225 -2.97 0.32 -1.61
C MET A 225 -2.04 0.61 -0.44
N LEU A 226 -1.40 -0.41 0.13
CA LEU A 226 -0.40 -0.26 1.19
C LEU A 226 0.78 0.60 0.71
N HIS A 227 1.37 0.29 -0.45
CA HIS A 227 2.46 1.07 -1.01
C HIS A 227 2.03 2.52 -1.32
N ALA A 228 0.82 2.72 -1.87
CA ALA A 228 0.30 4.05 -2.14
C ALA A 228 0.11 4.86 -0.85
N LEU A 229 -0.48 4.25 0.19
CA LEU A 229 -0.71 4.91 1.47
C LEU A 229 0.61 5.21 2.20
N ARG A 230 1.58 4.27 2.23
CA ARG A 230 2.91 4.49 2.82
C ARG A 230 3.65 5.63 2.13
N LEU A 231 3.65 5.65 0.79
CA LEU A 231 4.20 6.75 0.01
C LEU A 231 3.54 8.09 0.39
N LEU A 232 2.20 8.12 0.43
CA LEU A 232 1.46 9.35 0.77
C LEU A 232 1.73 9.82 2.19
N VAL A 233 1.81 8.92 3.17
CA VAL A 233 2.21 9.24 4.55
C VAL A 233 3.60 9.89 4.54
N ASN A 234 4.59 9.28 3.90
CA ASN A 234 5.95 9.79 3.85
C ASN A 234 6.02 11.20 3.21
N VAL A 235 5.33 11.42 2.09
CA VAL A 235 5.45 12.69 1.34
C VAL A 235 4.57 13.82 1.87
N THR A 236 3.63 13.52 2.76
CA THR A 236 2.78 14.53 3.44
C THR A 236 3.31 14.90 4.82
N ASN A 237 4.13 14.04 5.41
CA ASN A 237 4.70 14.24 6.73
C ASN A 237 5.58 15.51 6.79
N GLY A 238 5.09 16.53 7.49
CA GLY A 238 5.75 17.84 7.59
C GLY A 238 5.87 18.61 6.25
N PHE A 239 5.18 18.20 5.19
CA PHE A 239 5.32 18.80 3.86
C PHE A 239 3.98 19.26 3.27
N GLU A 240 3.59 20.47 3.66
CA GLU A 240 2.29 21.08 3.37
C GLU A 240 1.88 21.12 1.88
N PRO A 241 2.78 21.33 0.88
CA PRO A 241 2.37 21.31 -0.53
C PRO A 241 1.75 19.98 -0.97
N CYS A 242 2.25 18.84 -0.49
CA CYS A 242 1.65 17.54 -0.75
C CYS A 242 0.31 17.39 -0.03
N CYS A 243 0.20 17.84 1.23
CA CYS A 243 -1.06 17.81 1.97
C CYS A 243 -2.16 18.61 1.26
N GLU A 244 -1.82 19.79 0.73
CA GLU A 244 -2.77 20.66 0.04
C GLU A 244 -3.25 20.03 -1.27
N ASN A 245 -2.34 19.54 -2.11
CA ASN A 245 -2.70 18.89 -3.36
C ASN A 245 -3.53 17.61 -3.15
N LEU A 246 -3.20 16.84 -2.11
CA LEU A 246 -3.93 15.63 -1.75
C LEU A 246 -5.34 15.96 -1.24
N ALA A 247 -5.47 16.93 -0.33
CA ALA A 247 -6.77 17.37 0.18
C ALA A 247 -7.68 17.94 -0.91
N GLN A 248 -7.13 18.73 -1.85
CA GLN A 248 -7.87 19.25 -3.01
C GLN A 248 -8.39 18.13 -3.94
N SER A 249 -7.81 16.93 -3.85
CA SER A 249 -8.20 15.76 -4.64
C SER A 249 -9.36 14.97 -4.01
N GLY A 250 -9.97 15.46 -2.92
CA GLY A 250 -11.06 14.77 -2.22
C GLY A 250 -10.59 13.60 -1.34
N SER A 251 -9.28 13.53 -1.03
CA SER A 251 -8.68 12.43 -0.28
C SER A 251 -9.27 12.25 1.12
N ILE A 252 -9.63 13.34 1.81
CA ILE A 252 -10.16 13.29 3.19
C ILE A 252 -11.37 12.35 3.24
N SER A 253 -12.32 12.51 2.32
CA SER A 253 -13.52 11.67 2.31
C SER A 253 -13.23 10.21 2.03
N VAL A 254 -12.36 9.93 1.05
CA VAL A 254 -11.95 8.57 0.72
C VAL A 254 -11.24 7.90 1.90
N LEU A 255 -10.34 8.61 2.58
CA LEU A 255 -9.61 8.08 3.73
C LEU A 255 -10.52 7.86 4.95
N THR A 256 -11.47 8.74 5.22
CA THR A 256 -12.44 8.53 6.30
C THR A 256 -13.33 7.33 6.02
N GLN A 257 -13.78 7.16 4.77
CA GLN A 257 -14.52 5.96 4.37
C GLN A 257 -13.67 4.70 4.48
N ASN A 258 -12.37 4.76 4.12
CA ASN A 258 -11.44 3.64 4.31
C ASN A 258 -11.43 3.22 5.79
N ILE A 259 -11.25 4.18 6.70
CA ILE A 259 -11.22 3.91 8.14
C ILE A 259 -12.48 3.19 8.59
N ILE A 260 -13.66 3.72 8.24
CA ILE A 260 -14.95 3.17 8.66
C ILE A 260 -15.16 1.75 8.12
N GLN A 261 -14.87 1.53 6.83
CA GLN A 261 -15.14 0.25 6.17
C GLN A 261 -14.14 -0.83 6.57
N PHE A 262 -12.84 -0.51 6.59
CA PHE A 262 -11.82 -1.48 7.00
C PHE A 262 -11.97 -1.81 8.48
N TYR A 263 -12.32 -0.84 9.33
CA TYR A 263 -12.68 -1.11 10.72
C TYR A 263 -13.83 -2.11 10.85
N GLY A 264 -14.94 -1.86 10.13
CA GLY A 264 -16.09 -2.77 10.11
C GLY A 264 -15.71 -4.18 9.61
N HIS A 265 -14.77 -4.27 8.67
CA HIS A 265 -14.27 -5.56 8.19
C HIS A 265 -13.42 -6.29 9.22
N CYS A 266 -12.42 -5.62 9.81
CA CYS A 266 -11.55 -6.18 10.84
C CYS A 266 -12.36 -6.72 12.03
N ARG A 267 -13.45 -6.04 12.40
CA ARG A 267 -14.33 -6.46 13.51
C ARG A 267 -15.30 -7.58 13.17
N ASN A 268 -15.78 -7.64 11.93
CA ASN A 268 -16.72 -8.68 11.48
C ASN A 268 -16.03 -9.93 10.91
N TYR A 269 -14.70 -9.93 10.79
CA TYR A 269 -13.94 -11.08 10.34
C TYR A 269 -13.97 -12.18 11.40
N THR A 270 -14.93 -13.10 11.28
CA THR A 270 -14.91 -14.40 11.97
C THR A 270 -14.11 -15.37 11.12
N PRO A 271 -12.88 -15.78 11.51
CA PRO A 271 -11.98 -16.57 10.65
C PRO A 271 -12.43 -18.02 10.34
N GLY A 272 -13.72 -18.37 10.48
CA GLY A 272 -14.18 -19.75 10.52
C GLY A 272 -15.46 -20.09 9.75
N GLU A 273 -16.12 -19.14 9.07
CA GLU A 273 -17.41 -19.43 8.39
C GLU A 273 -17.36 -19.43 6.85
N THR A 274 -16.19 -19.22 6.24
CA THR A 274 -15.97 -19.51 4.81
C THR A 274 -15.79 -21.02 4.57
N GLU A 275 -16.72 -21.84 5.03
CA GLU A 275 -16.91 -23.14 4.42
C GLU A 275 -17.59 -22.93 3.07
N VAL A 276 -16.85 -23.27 2.02
CA VAL A 276 -17.29 -23.34 0.64
C VAL A 276 -18.65 -24.05 0.61
N ALA A 277 -19.71 -23.29 0.34
CA ALA A 277 -21.00 -23.83 -0.03
C ALA A 277 -20.91 -24.47 -1.43
N THR A 278 -20.13 -25.54 -1.56
CA THR A 278 -20.31 -26.52 -2.63
C THR A 278 -21.64 -27.19 -2.37
N THR A 279 -22.66 -26.67 -3.05
CA THR A 279 -24.02 -27.19 -3.06
C THR A 279 -24.00 -28.57 -3.69
N THR A 280 -23.71 -29.60 -2.88
CA THR A 280 -24.00 -30.98 -3.25
C THR A 280 -25.49 -31.18 -2.99
N MET A 281 -26.30 -31.13 -4.05
CA MET A 281 -27.70 -31.55 -3.98
C MET A 281 -27.75 -33.04 -3.62
N GLY A 282 -27.98 -33.33 -2.33
CA GLY A 282 -28.30 -34.65 -1.81
C GLY A 282 -29.63 -34.60 -1.07
N SER A 283 -30.66 -35.17 -1.68
CA SER A 283 -32.00 -35.31 -1.13
C SER A 283 -32.07 -36.32 0.02
N GLY A 284 -32.85 -36.00 1.06
CA GLY A 284 -33.34 -36.92 2.09
C GLY A 284 -32.86 -36.52 3.48
N GLY A 285 -33.67 -36.37 4.53
CA GLY A 285 -35.06 -36.72 4.75
C GLY A 285 -35.25 -36.90 6.26
N GLY A 286 -36.12 -36.11 6.87
CA GLY A 286 -36.88 -36.45 8.09
C GLY A 286 -36.20 -36.40 9.47
N GLY A 287 -36.79 -35.60 10.36
CA GLY A 287 -37.12 -36.07 11.73
C GLY A 287 -36.54 -35.32 12.92
N GLY A 288 -37.32 -34.38 13.48
CA GLY A 288 -37.80 -34.41 14.88
C GLY A 288 -36.90 -33.96 16.05
N VAL A 289 -37.54 -33.19 16.94
CA VAL A 289 -37.46 -33.16 18.42
C VAL A 289 -36.95 -31.85 19.06
N GLN A 290 -37.82 -31.31 19.92
CA GLN A 290 -37.67 -30.21 20.88
C GLN A 290 -36.85 -30.62 22.11
N ASP A 291 -36.07 -29.70 22.72
CA ASP A 291 -36.34 -29.11 24.05
C ASP A 291 -35.10 -28.50 24.74
N LEU A 292 -35.34 -27.32 25.34
CA LEU A 292 -34.85 -26.76 26.62
C LEU A 292 -33.34 -26.79 26.97
N MET A 293 -32.71 -25.61 27.11
CA MET A 293 -32.36 -25.02 28.43
C MET A 293 -31.57 -23.69 28.34
N ASP A 294 -32.03 -22.77 29.19
CA ASP A 294 -31.35 -21.81 30.09
C ASP A 294 -30.44 -20.67 29.60
N ASP A 295 -30.79 -19.49 30.12
CA ASP A 295 -30.16 -18.18 29.96
C ASP A 295 -28.96 -18.01 30.91
N SER A 296 -27.82 -17.54 30.41
CA SER A 296 -27.00 -16.54 31.10
C SER A 296 -26.00 -15.88 30.14
N GLU A 297 -26.09 -14.55 30.07
CA GLU A 297 -25.09 -13.59 29.59
C GLU A 297 -24.56 -13.73 28.15
N ARG A 298 -25.29 -13.11 27.21
CA ARG A 298 -24.76 -12.72 25.90
C ARG A 298 -25.21 -11.29 25.59
N MET A 299 -24.29 -10.33 25.63
CA MET A 299 -24.51 -9.02 25.03
C MET A 299 -24.63 -9.20 23.51
N HIS A 300 -25.87 -9.28 23.04
CA HIS A 300 -26.19 -9.32 21.62
C HIS A 300 -26.21 -7.89 21.06
N TRP A 301 -25.33 -7.62 20.09
CA TRP A 301 -25.64 -6.67 19.05
C TRP A 301 -26.89 -7.17 18.32
N THR A 302 -27.98 -6.40 18.37
CA THR A 302 -29.22 -6.72 17.67
C THR A 302 -28.99 -6.60 16.17
N ARG A 303 -28.87 -7.76 15.53
CA ARG A 303 -29.04 -7.99 14.09
C ARG A 303 -30.30 -7.27 13.61
N ALA A 304 -30.14 -6.20 12.83
CA ALA A 304 -31.26 -5.63 12.08
C ALA A 304 -31.60 -6.56 10.92
N GLU A 305 -32.53 -7.50 11.15
CA GLU A 305 -33.21 -8.21 10.07
C GLU A 305 -34.11 -7.24 9.31
N SER A 306 -33.60 -6.64 8.23
CA SER A 306 -34.46 -6.02 7.22
C SER A 306 -35.05 -7.13 6.33
N ARG A 307 -36.18 -7.69 6.75
CA ARG A 307 -37.11 -8.36 5.84
C ARG A 307 -37.79 -7.29 4.97
N SER A 308 -37.37 -7.17 3.72
CA SER A 308 -38.16 -6.47 2.71
C SER A 308 -39.15 -7.44 2.07
N ASP A 309 -40.31 -7.60 2.72
CA ASP A 309 -41.53 -8.03 2.04
C ASP A 309 -42.03 -6.82 1.23
N SER A 310 -41.80 -6.84 -0.08
CA SER A 310 -42.62 -6.07 -1.01
C SER A 310 -42.81 -6.88 -2.29
N GLY A 311 -43.91 -7.62 -2.31
CA GLY A 311 -44.45 -8.17 -3.55
C GLY A 311 -44.93 -7.02 -4.44
N LEU A 312 -44.28 -6.87 -5.59
CA LEU A 312 -44.84 -6.16 -6.74
C LEU A 312 -44.50 -6.97 -7.99
N SER A 313 -45.45 -7.81 -8.37
CA SER A 313 -45.57 -8.36 -9.71
C SER A 313 -45.83 -7.22 -10.70
N PHE A 314 -44.95 -7.02 -11.67
CA PHE A 314 -45.25 -6.19 -12.84
C PHE A 314 -45.25 -7.06 -14.11
N GLU A 315 -46.45 -7.23 -14.66
CA GLU A 315 -46.70 -7.79 -15.99
C GLU A 315 -46.05 -6.90 -17.06
N MET A 316 -45.24 -7.50 -17.94
CA MET A 316 -44.81 -6.85 -19.18
C MET A 316 -45.93 -6.86 -20.21
N MET A 317 -46.41 -5.68 -20.60
CA MET A 317 -47.12 -5.48 -21.86
C MET A 317 -46.13 -5.17 -22.98
N THR A 318 -46.23 -5.93 -24.08
CA THR A 318 -45.79 -5.54 -25.43
C THR A 318 -46.89 -4.68 -26.08
N PRO A 319 -46.59 -3.69 -26.96
CA PRO A 319 -46.29 -3.93 -28.39
C PRO A 319 -45.26 -2.91 -28.96
N GLY A 320 -44.68 -2.97 -30.17
CA GLY A 320 -44.78 -3.84 -31.35
C GLY A 320 -43.96 -3.23 -32.50
N VAL A 321 -43.49 -4.09 -33.41
CA VAL A 321 -43.36 -3.92 -34.88
C VAL A 321 -42.43 -2.82 -35.47
N THR A 322 -41.18 -3.22 -35.78
CA THR A 322 -40.40 -3.21 -37.08
C THR A 322 -40.57 -2.05 -38.11
N PRO A 323 -39.58 -1.73 -39.02
CA PRO A 323 -38.77 -2.73 -39.76
C PRO A 323 -37.32 -2.41 -40.26
N SER A 324 -36.57 -3.52 -40.38
CA SER A 324 -35.80 -4.03 -41.55
C SER A 324 -34.65 -3.24 -42.20
N ARG A 325 -33.43 -3.83 -42.10
CA ARG A 325 -32.39 -4.02 -43.15
C ARG A 325 -31.11 -4.56 -42.44
N ARG A 326 -30.31 -5.51 -42.92
CA ARG A 326 -30.14 -6.21 -44.21
C ARG A 326 -29.19 -7.39 -43.96
N ASN A 327 -29.41 -8.52 -44.65
CA ASN A 327 -28.63 -9.76 -44.66
C ASN A 327 -27.09 -9.60 -44.70
N ARG A 328 -26.39 -10.45 -43.93
CA ARG A 328 -25.10 -11.01 -44.35
C ARG A 328 -24.98 -12.47 -43.87
N ASN A 329 -24.83 -13.36 -44.83
CA ASN A 329 -24.75 -14.81 -44.70
C ASN A 329 -23.45 -15.28 -44.02
N GLU A 330 -23.60 -16.35 -43.23
CA GLU A 330 -22.84 -17.61 -43.23
C GLU A 330 -21.31 -17.55 -43.18
N PHE A 331 -20.76 -17.80 -41.99
CA PHE A 331 -19.60 -18.69 -41.81
C PHE A 331 -19.85 -19.57 -40.59
N GLY A 332 -20.03 -20.87 -40.82
CA GLY A 332 -20.09 -21.86 -39.76
C GLY A 332 -18.68 -22.12 -39.22
N THR A 333 -18.49 -21.90 -37.93
CA THR A 333 -17.29 -22.34 -37.20
C THR A 333 -17.58 -23.69 -36.56
N SER A 334 -16.94 -24.74 -37.08
CA SER A 334 -16.91 -26.09 -36.53
C SER A 334 -16.04 -26.15 -35.26
N ASN A 335 -16.48 -26.96 -34.30
CA ASN A 335 -15.83 -27.30 -33.02
C ASN A 335 -14.46 -27.98 -33.21
N GLY A 336 -13.42 -27.22 -33.57
CA GLY A 336 -12.05 -27.73 -33.74
C GLY A 336 -11.18 -27.73 -32.49
N MET A 337 -11.70 -27.25 -31.35
CA MET A 337 -10.90 -27.02 -30.14
C MET A 337 -10.94 -28.23 -29.19
N ASP A 338 -12.08 -28.93 -29.12
CA ASP A 338 -12.25 -30.11 -28.27
C ASP A 338 -11.46 -31.32 -28.81
N ASP A 339 -11.37 -31.46 -30.14
CA ASP A 339 -10.59 -32.53 -30.79
C ASP A 339 -9.07 -32.30 -30.64
N LEU A 340 -8.62 -31.05 -30.55
CA LEU A 340 -7.21 -30.71 -30.34
C LEU A 340 -6.78 -30.99 -28.89
N GLU A 341 -7.63 -30.70 -27.91
CA GLU A 341 -7.34 -31.00 -26.51
C GLU A 341 -7.35 -32.51 -26.24
N ALA A 342 -8.26 -33.26 -26.87
CA ALA A 342 -8.29 -34.72 -26.81
C ALA A 342 -7.04 -35.36 -27.44
N ALA A 343 -6.56 -34.83 -28.57
CA ALA A 343 -5.33 -35.29 -29.23
C ALA A 343 -4.08 -35.00 -28.38
N LEU A 344 -4.01 -33.83 -27.73
CA LEU A 344 -2.88 -33.45 -26.87
C LEU A 344 -2.81 -34.26 -25.55
N LYS A 345 -3.96 -34.70 -25.02
CA LYS A 345 -4.02 -35.63 -23.87
C LYS A 345 -3.62 -37.05 -24.26
N ALA A 346 -3.97 -37.51 -25.47
CA ALA A 346 -3.63 -38.85 -25.95
C ALA A 346 -2.12 -39.02 -26.26
N GLU A 347 -1.44 -37.95 -26.67
CA GLU A 347 0.02 -37.93 -26.95
C GLU A 347 0.89 -37.80 -25.68
N GLY A 348 0.30 -37.71 -24.48
CA GLY A 348 1.05 -37.59 -23.23
C GLY A 348 1.80 -36.27 -23.03
N LEU A 349 1.53 -35.26 -23.88
CA LEU A 349 2.17 -33.93 -23.84
C LEU A 349 1.55 -32.99 -22.81
N LEU A 350 0.35 -33.32 -22.30
CA LEU A 350 -0.22 -32.72 -21.11
C LEU A 350 0.09 -33.61 -19.90
N SER A 351 1.25 -33.36 -19.28
CA SER A 351 1.54 -33.89 -17.95
C SER A 351 0.43 -33.42 -17.00
N SER A 352 -0.12 -34.33 -16.19
CA SER A 352 -1.09 -34.02 -15.14
C SER A 352 -0.62 -32.78 -14.39
N ARG A 353 -1.40 -31.68 -14.45
CA ARG A 353 -1.15 -30.47 -13.66
C ARG A 353 -0.73 -30.92 -12.25
N PRO A 354 0.44 -30.48 -11.74
CA PRO A 354 0.77 -30.78 -10.35
C PRO A 354 -0.41 -30.31 -9.53
N SER A 355 -0.94 -31.19 -8.68
CA SER A 355 -1.99 -30.85 -7.74
C SER A 355 -1.55 -29.57 -7.03
N VAL A 356 -2.24 -28.46 -7.31
CA VAL A 356 -1.99 -27.18 -6.65
C VAL A 356 -2.11 -27.50 -5.17
N LYS A 357 -0.97 -27.51 -4.47
CA LYS A 357 -0.98 -27.63 -3.02
C LYS A 357 -1.83 -26.45 -2.56
N GLU A 358 -2.90 -26.76 -1.84
CA GLU A 358 -3.73 -25.78 -1.17
C GLU A 358 -2.78 -24.86 -0.38
N VAL A 359 -2.57 -23.65 -0.91
CA VAL A 359 -1.72 -22.66 -0.28
C VAL A 359 -2.47 -22.27 0.97
N LYS A 360 -1.97 -22.68 2.14
CA LYS A 360 -2.46 -22.12 3.40
C LYS A 360 -2.15 -20.63 3.36
N ILE A 361 -3.19 -19.84 3.16
CA ILE A 361 -3.16 -18.39 3.27
C ILE A 361 -2.90 -18.11 4.76
N GLU A 362 -1.66 -17.79 5.10
CA GLU A 362 -1.31 -17.27 6.42
C GLU A 362 -2.06 -15.95 6.63
N ASN A 363 -2.63 -15.73 7.81
CA ASN A 363 -3.62 -14.69 8.13
C ASN A 363 -3.33 -13.31 7.52
N ASP A 364 -4.03 -12.98 6.43
CA ASP A 364 -4.07 -11.65 5.79
C ASP A 364 -4.69 -10.55 6.68
N ALA A 365 -5.13 -10.88 7.90
CA ALA A 365 -5.73 -9.96 8.87
C ALA A 365 -4.85 -8.71 9.13
N ASN A 366 -3.53 -8.89 9.14
CA ASN A 366 -2.58 -7.82 9.42
C ASN A 366 -2.60 -6.73 8.33
N GLY A 367 -2.86 -7.10 7.06
CA GLY A 367 -2.87 -6.13 5.96
C GLY A 367 -3.98 -5.09 6.10
N TRP A 368 -5.18 -5.52 6.54
CA TRP A 368 -6.32 -4.63 6.75
C TRP A 368 -6.08 -3.62 7.87
N TYR A 369 -5.47 -4.09 8.96
CA TYR A 369 -5.11 -3.26 10.10
C TYR A 369 -4.02 -2.23 9.73
N ASP A 370 -3.02 -2.62 8.95
CA ASP A 370 -2.01 -1.69 8.40
C ASP A 370 -2.65 -0.59 7.53
N ILE A 371 -3.59 -0.96 6.65
CA ILE A 371 -4.33 0.01 5.81
C ILE A 371 -5.11 1.00 6.68
N LEU A 372 -5.75 0.51 7.75
CA LEU A 372 -6.49 1.33 8.70
C LEU A 372 -5.57 2.35 9.39
N LEU A 373 -4.45 1.90 9.96
CA LEU A 373 -3.48 2.77 10.61
C LEU A 373 -2.85 3.78 9.63
N LEU A 374 -2.48 3.36 8.42
CA LEU A 374 -1.93 4.27 7.41
C LEU A 374 -2.94 5.34 7.00
N SER A 375 -4.22 4.97 6.90
CA SER A 375 -5.29 5.92 6.56
C SER A 375 -5.48 6.95 7.67
N ILE A 376 -5.40 6.53 8.94
CA ILE A 376 -5.46 7.43 10.10
C ILE A 376 -4.24 8.34 10.14
N GLY A 377 -3.03 7.79 10.01
CA GLY A 377 -1.79 8.57 9.99
C GLY A 377 -1.76 9.61 8.86
N LEU A 378 -2.24 9.24 7.67
CA LEU A 378 -2.34 10.17 6.55
C LEU A 378 -3.36 11.30 6.81
N LEU A 379 -4.51 11.00 7.44
CA LEU A 379 -5.44 12.05 7.86
C LEU A 379 -4.80 12.97 8.91
N ILE A 380 -4.09 12.44 9.90
CA ILE A 380 -3.38 13.26 10.92
C ILE A 380 -2.43 14.25 10.22
N ASN A 381 -1.58 13.78 9.30
CA ASN A 381 -0.66 14.63 8.53
C ASN A 381 -1.37 15.76 7.79
N MET A 382 -2.53 15.48 7.18
CA MET A 382 -3.26 16.49 6.44
C MET A 382 -3.95 17.52 7.35
N LEU A 383 -4.40 17.12 8.54
CA LEU A 383 -5.22 17.94 9.44
C LEU A 383 -4.42 18.77 10.45
N GLU A 384 -3.20 18.32 10.77
CA GLU A 384 -2.38 18.88 11.84
C GLU A 384 -2.19 20.40 11.72
N THR A 385 -1.89 20.91 10.53
CA THR A 385 -1.54 22.32 10.33
C THR A 385 -2.70 23.16 9.77
N ASN A 386 -3.75 22.51 9.23
CA ASN A 386 -4.72 23.19 8.37
C ASN A 386 -6.15 23.09 8.91
N VAL A 387 -6.63 24.19 9.49
CA VAL A 387 -7.96 24.29 10.09
C VAL A 387 -9.08 24.04 9.07
N ARG A 388 -8.92 24.47 7.81
CA ARG A 388 -9.95 24.25 6.76
C ARG A 388 -10.17 22.77 6.51
N ARG A 389 -9.11 21.96 6.53
CA ARG A 389 -9.22 20.51 6.32
C ARG A 389 -9.88 19.81 7.51
N ARG A 390 -9.74 20.36 8.73
CA ARG A 390 -10.47 19.88 9.92
C ARG A 390 -11.98 20.02 9.73
N TYR A 391 -12.44 21.20 9.26
CA TYR A 391 -13.85 21.39 8.87
C TYR A 391 -14.29 20.42 7.78
N GLN A 392 -13.45 20.23 6.74
CA GLN A 392 -13.76 19.27 5.68
C GLN A 392 -13.92 17.84 6.18
N LEU A 393 -13.23 17.42 7.25
CA LEU A 393 -13.45 16.12 7.87
C LEU A 393 -14.79 16.10 8.64
N THR A 394 -15.03 17.11 9.48
CA THR A 394 -16.16 17.12 10.43
C THR A 394 -17.51 17.51 9.85
N ASP A 395 -17.54 18.03 8.62
CA ASP A 395 -18.77 18.40 7.91
C ASP A 395 -19.23 17.27 6.97
N GLN A 396 -18.47 16.17 6.88
CA GLN A 396 -18.84 15.05 6.02
C GLN A 396 -19.88 14.15 6.66
N ALA A 397 -20.92 13.85 5.89
CA ALA A 397 -21.82 12.75 6.16
C ALA A 397 -21.31 11.48 5.46
N ILE A 398 -21.22 10.36 6.19
CA ILE A 398 -20.73 9.08 5.68
C ILE A 398 -21.71 7.97 6.05
N GLY A 399 -22.17 7.21 5.05
CA GLY A 399 -22.97 6.01 5.25
C GLY A 399 -22.10 4.79 5.55
N LEU A 400 -22.51 3.97 6.53
CA LEU A 400 -21.83 2.71 6.88
C LEU A 400 -21.72 1.76 5.70
N ASP A 401 -22.83 1.56 5.00
CA ASP A 401 -22.94 0.64 3.86
C ASP A 401 -22.60 1.34 2.54
N CYS A 402 -22.00 2.53 2.59
CA CYS A 402 -21.67 3.29 1.39
C CYS A 402 -20.51 2.61 0.68
N ASN A 403 -20.77 1.85 -0.37
CA ASN A 403 -19.71 1.28 -1.21
C ASN A 403 -18.81 2.34 -1.86
N ALA A 404 -19.16 3.63 -1.76
CA ALA A 404 -18.43 4.76 -2.33
C ALA A 404 -18.15 4.59 -3.83
N ILE A 405 -19.15 4.04 -4.53
CA ILE A 405 -19.18 3.90 -5.98
C ILE A 405 -20.20 4.92 -6.52
N GLY A 406 -19.96 5.44 -7.73
CA GLY A 406 -20.90 6.31 -8.43
C GLY A 406 -20.99 7.72 -7.84
N ASP A 407 -22.21 8.21 -7.60
CA ASP A 407 -22.41 9.59 -7.12
C ASP A 407 -21.85 9.81 -5.70
N CYS A 408 -21.89 8.79 -4.84
CA CYS A 408 -21.25 8.84 -3.51
C CYS A 408 -19.72 8.88 -3.55
N PHE A 409 -19.09 8.61 -4.70
CA PHE A 409 -17.64 8.75 -4.88
C PHE A 409 -17.26 10.20 -5.18
N THR A 410 -18.07 10.89 -5.99
CA THR A 410 -17.73 12.24 -6.48
C THR A 410 -18.36 13.37 -5.67
N ARG A 411 -19.32 13.05 -4.80
CA ARG A 411 -20.12 13.99 -4.01
C ARG A 411 -20.28 13.49 -2.58
N GLU A 412 -20.95 14.30 -1.76
CA GLU A 412 -21.43 13.91 -0.44
C GLU A 412 -22.21 12.59 -0.50
N CYS A 413 -21.98 11.72 0.48
CA CYS A 413 -22.63 10.43 0.55
C CYS A 413 -24.15 10.61 0.63
N GLN A 414 -24.88 10.07 -0.35
CA GLN A 414 -26.36 10.15 -0.43
C GLN A 414 -27.06 8.93 0.19
N CYS A 415 -26.35 8.09 0.93
CA CYS A 415 -26.95 6.95 1.59
C CYS A 415 -27.90 7.41 2.71
N ASP A 416 -29.11 6.85 2.77
CA ASP A 416 -30.16 7.23 3.74
C ASP A 416 -29.73 7.15 5.22
N LYS A 417 -28.68 6.38 5.52
CA LYS A 417 -28.11 6.19 6.86
C LYS A 417 -26.75 6.88 7.03
N SER A 418 -26.51 7.99 6.34
CA SER A 418 -25.28 8.76 6.54
C SER A 418 -25.25 9.37 7.94
N THR A 419 -24.23 9.05 8.71
CA THR A 419 -23.93 9.70 9.99
C THR A 419 -22.82 10.70 9.80
N ASP A 420 -22.71 11.64 10.71
CA ASP A 420 -21.56 12.52 10.72
C ASP A 420 -20.25 11.76 10.90
N ALA A 421 -19.22 12.16 10.15
CA ALA A 421 -17.91 11.53 10.17
C ALA A 421 -17.23 11.60 11.55
N LEU A 422 -17.32 12.73 12.26
CA LEU A 422 -16.73 12.89 13.60
C LEU A 422 -17.43 11.96 14.60
N GLU A 423 -18.76 11.94 14.60
CA GLU A 423 -19.53 11.05 15.48
C GLU A 423 -19.18 9.58 15.24
N ARG A 424 -19.02 9.18 13.97
CA ARG A 424 -18.62 7.81 13.63
C ARG A 424 -17.21 7.48 14.11
N LEU A 425 -16.24 8.38 13.96
CA LEU A 425 -14.88 8.17 14.45
C LEU A 425 -14.84 8.06 15.98
N VAL A 426 -15.69 8.82 16.69
CA VAL A 426 -15.84 8.73 18.16
C VAL A 426 -16.44 7.39 18.57
N GLU A 427 -17.43 6.88 17.83
CA GLU A 427 -18.01 5.54 18.08
C GLU A 427 -16.96 4.43 17.94
N ILE A 428 -16.14 4.49 16.87
CA ILE A 428 -15.03 3.57 16.66
C ILE A 428 -14.05 3.66 17.83
N TYR A 429 -13.63 4.88 18.20
CA TYR A 429 -12.73 5.10 19.34
C TYR A 429 -13.29 4.53 20.64
N ASN A 430 -14.55 4.83 20.98
CA ASN A 430 -15.19 4.33 22.20
C ASN A 430 -15.22 2.80 22.21
N THR A 431 -15.49 2.16 21.06
CA THR A 431 -15.49 0.70 20.94
C THR A 431 -14.10 0.14 21.21
N GLU A 432 -13.07 0.67 20.54
CA GLU A 432 -11.69 0.19 20.69
C GLU A 432 -11.11 0.45 22.08
N ALA A 433 -11.39 1.61 22.68
CA ALA A 433 -10.92 1.97 24.00
C ALA A 433 -11.49 1.05 25.11
N THR A 434 -12.66 0.46 24.90
CA THR A 434 -13.25 -0.50 25.86
C THR A 434 -12.65 -1.89 25.77
N ILE A 435 -11.99 -2.24 24.66
CA ILE A 435 -11.46 -3.58 24.41
C ILE A 435 -10.02 -3.64 24.97
N SER A 436 -9.95 -3.79 26.29
CA SER A 436 -8.74 -3.63 27.11
C SER A 436 -7.66 -4.71 26.90
N GLU A 437 -7.93 -5.81 26.22
CA GLU A 437 -7.09 -7.01 26.27
C GLU A 437 -6.06 -7.14 25.13
N MET A 438 -6.11 -6.29 24.09
CA MET A 438 -5.22 -6.40 22.93
C MET A 438 -4.41 -5.13 22.67
N THR A 439 -3.09 -5.29 22.52
CA THR A 439 -2.15 -4.19 22.21
C THR A 439 -2.49 -3.49 20.89
N GLU A 440 -2.95 -4.22 19.88
CA GLU A 440 -3.35 -3.65 18.60
C GLU A 440 -4.58 -2.72 18.74
N ASN A 441 -5.59 -3.11 19.52
CA ASN A 441 -6.76 -2.24 19.71
C ASN A 441 -6.40 -0.96 20.45
N GLN A 442 -5.48 -1.03 21.42
CA GLN A 442 -4.96 0.15 22.12
C GLN A 442 -4.19 1.08 21.19
N VAL A 443 -3.34 0.53 20.30
CA VAL A 443 -2.62 1.32 19.30
C VAL A 443 -3.62 2.02 18.36
N LEU A 444 -4.64 1.30 17.88
CA LEU A 444 -5.67 1.88 17.03
C LEU A 444 -6.45 2.98 17.76
N ALA A 445 -6.87 2.74 19.00
CA ALA A 445 -7.54 3.73 19.83
C ALA A 445 -6.68 4.98 20.07
N ALA A 446 -5.36 4.82 20.27
CA ALA A 446 -4.45 5.94 20.44
C ALA A 446 -4.32 6.77 19.15
N TYR A 447 -4.19 6.13 17.98
CA TYR A 447 -4.18 6.83 16.70
C TYR A 447 -5.52 7.54 16.42
N LEU A 448 -6.65 6.93 16.76
CA LEU A 448 -7.96 7.57 16.67
C LEU A 448 -8.09 8.76 17.63
N ALA A 449 -7.58 8.64 18.86
CA ALA A 449 -7.54 9.75 19.82
C ALA A 449 -6.71 10.93 19.28
N LEU A 450 -5.57 10.66 18.66
CA LEU A 450 -4.76 11.70 17.99
C LEU A 450 -5.53 12.36 16.85
N LEU A 451 -6.18 11.57 15.98
CA LEU A 451 -6.99 12.08 14.89
C LEU A 451 -8.15 12.95 15.39
N LEU A 452 -8.87 12.50 16.43
CA LEU A 452 -9.98 13.24 17.03
C LEU A 452 -9.51 14.55 17.65
N GLY A 453 -8.41 14.54 18.39
CA GLY A 453 -7.79 15.75 18.93
C GLY A 453 -7.37 16.74 17.85
N CYS A 454 -6.79 16.26 16.75
CA CYS A 454 -6.51 17.07 15.56
C CYS A 454 -7.78 17.66 14.94
N ALA A 455 -8.84 16.86 14.80
CA ALA A 455 -10.08 17.27 14.13
C ALA A 455 -10.86 18.35 14.90
N VAL A 456 -10.83 18.33 16.23
CA VAL A 456 -11.54 19.31 17.07
C VAL A 456 -10.72 20.55 17.38
N GLY A 457 -9.39 20.48 17.27
CA GLY A 457 -8.50 21.58 17.66
C GLY A 457 -8.88 22.90 17.01
N GLY A 458 -9.12 23.93 17.83
CA GLY A 458 -9.42 25.28 17.36
C GLY A 458 -10.86 25.49 16.85
N ASN A 459 -11.76 24.52 17.01
CA ASN A 459 -13.17 24.67 16.65
C ASN A 459 -14.10 24.27 17.81
N ALA A 460 -14.65 25.27 18.51
CA ALA A 460 -15.54 25.09 19.66
C ALA A 460 -16.79 24.24 19.39
N GLU A 461 -17.32 24.27 18.15
CA GLU A 461 -18.47 23.44 17.78
C GLU A 461 -18.08 21.96 17.75
N ASN A 462 -16.96 21.63 17.11
CA ASN A 462 -16.44 20.27 17.05
C ASN A 462 -15.98 19.76 18.41
N GLU A 463 -15.39 20.62 19.25
CA GLU A 463 -15.05 20.30 20.65
C GLU A 463 -16.29 19.86 21.43
N THR A 464 -17.37 20.62 21.31
CA THR A 464 -18.65 20.32 21.97
C THR A 464 -19.26 19.02 21.44
N ARG A 465 -19.17 18.77 20.12
CA ARG A 465 -19.66 17.54 19.49
C ARG A 465 -18.89 16.32 19.97
N LEU A 466 -17.56 16.37 20.00
CA LEU A 466 -16.71 15.32 20.56
C LEU A 466 -17.09 15.02 22.02
N TYR A 467 -17.21 16.06 22.85
CA TYR A 467 -17.52 15.90 24.27
C TYR A 467 -18.89 15.26 24.53
N ARG A 468 -19.89 15.57 23.68
CA ARG A 468 -21.22 14.95 23.79
C ARG A 468 -21.23 13.48 23.37
N SER A 469 -20.37 13.09 22.43
CA SER A 469 -20.36 11.76 21.83
C SER A 469 -19.41 10.79 22.52
N ILE A 470 -18.43 11.28 23.29
CA ILE A 470 -17.48 10.41 24.00
C ILE A 470 -18.13 9.68 25.18
N HIS A 471 -17.69 8.45 25.45
CA HIS A 471 -18.22 7.64 26.55
C HIS A 471 -18.09 8.36 27.90
N GLU A 472 -19.14 8.28 28.72
CA GLU A 472 -19.25 8.98 30.02
C GLU A 472 -19.06 10.51 29.96
N GLN A 473 -19.02 11.08 28.75
CA GLN A 473 -18.69 12.49 28.52
C GLN A 473 -17.44 12.91 29.32
N SER A 474 -16.38 12.12 29.21
CA SER A 474 -15.09 12.35 29.86
C SER A 474 -13.96 12.07 28.87
N LEU A 475 -13.05 13.03 28.69
CA LEU A 475 -11.85 12.87 27.87
C LEU A 475 -10.67 12.28 28.67
N VAL A 476 -10.82 12.04 29.97
CA VAL A 476 -9.76 11.51 30.83
C VAL A 476 -9.19 10.18 30.31
N PRO A 477 -10.00 9.17 29.93
CA PRO A 477 -9.45 7.92 29.40
C PRO A 477 -8.66 8.10 28.10
N MET A 478 -9.07 9.06 27.26
CA MET A 478 -8.36 9.40 26.02
C MET A 478 -7.01 10.06 26.31
N LEU A 479 -6.97 10.97 27.28
CA LEU A 479 -5.75 11.64 27.71
C LEU A 479 -4.75 10.66 28.32
N ASP A 480 -5.22 9.72 29.14
CA ASP A 480 -4.37 8.69 29.75
C ASP A 480 -3.81 7.74 28.69
N LEU A 481 -4.66 7.27 27.77
CA LEU A 481 -4.22 6.45 26.63
C LEU A 481 -3.12 7.14 25.80
N LEU A 482 -3.27 8.43 25.51
CA LEU A 482 -2.27 9.18 24.75
C LEU A 482 -0.95 9.36 25.51
N ARG A 483 -0.99 9.50 26.83
CA ARG A 483 0.21 9.58 27.68
C ARG A 483 0.95 8.26 27.70
N ASP A 484 0.23 7.15 27.87
CA ASP A 484 0.78 5.80 27.85
C ASP A 484 1.37 5.47 26.48
N PHE A 485 0.67 5.83 25.41
CA PHE A 485 1.14 5.69 24.04
C PHE A 485 2.42 6.49 23.77
N MET A 486 2.49 7.74 24.24
CA MET A 486 3.69 8.56 24.14
C MET A 486 4.86 7.98 24.94
N ALA A 487 4.61 7.45 26.13
CA ALA A 487 5.62 6.79 26.96
C ALA A 487 6.19 5.54 26.26
N ALA A 488 5.31 4.70 25.70
CA ALA A 488 5.72 3.52 24.92
C ALA A 488 6.61 3.88 23.72
N HIS A 489 6.26 4.97 23.01
CA HIS A 489 7.08 5.49 21.91
C HIS A 489 8.43 6.03 22.38
N ALA A 490 8.50 6.66 23.56
CA ALA A 490 9.76 7.14 24.13
C ALA A 490 10.68 5.98 24.53
N GLU A 491 10.14 4.92 25.14
CA GLU A 491 10.89 3.71 25.50
C GLU A 491 11.45 3.01 24.26
N SER A 492 10.62 2.83 23.22
CA SER A 492 11.03 2.20 21.96
C SER A 492 12.16 2.95 21.23
N ALA A 493 12.24 4.27 21.41
CA ALA A 493 13.30 5.09 20.83
C ALA A 493 14.66 4.94 21.54
N ILE A 494 14.65 4.53 22.82
CA ILE A 494 15.86 4.31 23.63
C ILE A 494 16.45 2.94 23.31
N ASP A 495 15.61 1.88 23.31
CA ASP A 495 16.05 0.50 23.08
C ASP A 495 16.68 0.27 21.69
N GLY A 496 16.32 1.10 20.70
CA GLY A 496 16.88 1.03 19.36
C GLY A 496 18.35 1.46 19.24
N GLN A 497 18.96 2.07 20.27
CA GLN A 497 20.33 2.61 20.19
C GLN A 497 21.42 1.66 20.70
N ASP A 498 21.10 0.67 21.54
CA ASP A 498 22.12 -0.10 22.28
C ASP A 498 22.53 -1.44 21.63
N PHE A 499 21.97 -1.80 20.48
CA PHE A 499 22.22 -3.12 19.85
C PHE A 499 23.44 -3.22 18.92
N ASP A 500 24.14 -2.12 18.64
CA ASP A 500 25.22 -2.09 17.65
C ASP A 500 26.65 -2.15 18.23
N ASP A 501 26.83 -2.22 19.56
CA ASP A 501 28.18 -2.37 20.12
C ASP A 501 28.57 -3.85 20.18
N GLY A 502 29.49 -4.23 19.28
CA GLY A 502 29.99 -5.58 19.04
C GLY A 502 30.76 -6.19 20.21
N GLY A 503 30.06 -6.45 21.31
CA GLY A 503 30.54 -7.16 22.48
C GLY A 503 30.75 -8.64 22.19
N ASN A 504 31.91 -8.96 21.64
CA ASN A 504 32.47 -10.31 21.70
C ASN A 504 32.88 -10.58 23.17
N GLY A 505 31.93 -11.02 24.00
CA GLY A 505 32.14 -11.19 25.44
C GLY A 505 31.23 -12.24 26.04
N ASP A 506 31.85 -13.29 26.55
CA ASP A 506 31.23 -14.45 27.21
C ASP A 506 30.21 -14.08 28.30
N ASN A 507 29.07 -14.76 28.25
CA ASN A 507 28.12 -15.09 29.32
C ASN A 507 28.36 -14.45 30.70
N ASP A 508 27.53 -13.48 31.08
CA ASP A 508 27.14 -13.33 32.49
C ASP A 508 25.71 -12.80 32.64
N ASP A 509 24.97 -13.46 33.53
CA ASP A 509 23.54 -13.28 33.78
C ASP A 509 23.25 -11.92 34.43
N THR A 510 22.67 -10.98 33.69
CA THR A 510 22.06 -9.78 34.29
C THR A 510 20.67 -9.50 33.72
N MET A 511 19.66 -10.04 34.42
CA MET A 511 18.27 -9.60 34.33
C MET A 511 18.17 -8.13 34.76
N THR A 512 17.82 -7.24 33.83
CA THR A 512 17.33 -5.88 34.12
C THR A 512 15.85 -5.78 33.73
N SER A 513 15.12 -5.04 34.56
CA SER A 513 13.67 -5.06 34.74
C SER A 513 12.90 -4.20 33.75
N LEU A 514 12.01 -4.80 32.95
CA LEU A 514 10.91 -4.15 32.22
C LEU A 514 9.66 -4.08 33.10
N SER A 515 9.12 -2.89 33.37
CA SER A 515 7.92 -2.75 34.23
C SER A 515 6.86 -1.75 33.77
N ALA A 516 6.85 -1.29 32.52
CA ALA A 516 5.83 -0.32 32.05
C ALA A 516 4.62 -0.94 31.31
N PHE A 517 4.74 -2.15 30.73
CA PHE A 517 3.63 -2.82 29.99
C PHE A 517 3.31 -4.25 30.45
N GLN A 518 3.90 -4.72 31.55
CA GLN A 518 3.68 -6.09 32.06
C GLN A 518 2.47 -6.19 33.00
N GLY A 519 1.29 -5.88 32.47
CA GLY A 519 0.02 -6.40 32.99
C GLY A 519 -0.50 -7.47 32.03
N GLN A 520 0.03 -8.70 32.12
CA GLN A 520 -0.22 -9.86 31.26
C GLN A 520 0.72 -10.00 30.04
N GLY A 521 1.53 -11.06 30.06
CA GLY A 521 2.66 -11.27 29.16
C GLY A 521 2.28 -11.63 27.73
N VAL A 522 2.31 -10.64 26.84
CA VAL A 522 2.35 -10.85 25.38
C VAL A 522 3.52 -10.04 24.81
N SER A 523 4.50 -10.74 24.24
CA SER A 523 5.59 -10.16 23.46
C SER A 523 5.02 -9.51 22.20
N MET A 524 5.34 -8.23 21.94
CA MET A 524 5.12 -7.65 20.61
C MET A 524 5.87 -8.51 19.59
N GLY A 525 5.15 -9.15 18.67
CA GLY A 525 5.75 -9.86 17.55
C GLY A 525 6.47 -8.88 16.63
N ARG A 526 7.64 -9.28 16.12
CA ARG A 526 8.53 -8.50 15.23
C ARG A 526 7.91 -7.97 13.92
N SER A 527 6.61 -8.13 13.68
CA SER A 527 5.96 -7.82 12.40
C SER A 527 5.18 -6.50 12.36
N THR A 528 4.91 -5.84 13.49
CA THR A 528 4.38 -4.48 13.48
C THR A 528 5.53 -3.49 13.54
N SER A 529 6.07 -3.13 12.36
CA SER A 529 6.88 -1.92 12.23
C SER A 529 5.98 -0.75 12.66
N MET A 530 6.07 -0.31 13.92
CA MET A 530 5.35 0.86 14.40
C MET A 530 5.58 2.00 13.40
N MET A 531 4.50 2.57 12.87
CA MET A 531 4.61 3.73 11.99
C MET A 531 5.27 4.85 12.79
N SER A 532 6.54 5.13 12.50
CA SER A 532 7.17 6.35 12.95
C SER A 532 6.74 7.44 11.98
N VAL A 533 5.75 8.23 12.38
CA VAL A 533 5.41 9.47 11.68
C VAL A 533 6.48 10.49 12.06
N THR A 534 7.49 10.66 11.21
CA THR A 534 8.68 11.49 11.47
C THR A 534 8.50 12.94 11.03
N PHE A 535 8.14 13.85 11.91
CA PHE A 535 7.96 15.25 11.50
C PHE A 535 9.34 15.95 11.43
N GLU A 536 9.52 16.89 10.50
CA GLU A 536 10.67 17.81 10.49
C GLU A 536 10.24 19.28 10.25
N ASN A 537 10.48 20.15 11.23
CA ASN A 537 10.40 21.61 11.13
C ASN A 537 11.70 22.22 10.57
N GLU A 538 11.62 23.00 9.49
CA GLU A 538 12.73 23.88 9.10
C GLU A 538 12.87 25.04 10.09
N PRO A 539 14.07 25.33 10.62
CA PRO A 539 14.28 26.59 11.32
C PRO A 539 14.18 27.73 10.31
N ALA A 540 13.31 28.71 10.58
CA ALA A 540 13.19 29.92 9.79
C ALA A 540 14.57 30.60 9.66
N ILE A 541 15.16 30.53 8.46
CA ILE A 541 16.41 31.22 8.14
C ILE A 541 16.10 32.72 8.11
N PRO A 542 16.70 33.56 8.99
CA PRO A 542 16.54 34.99 8.87
C PRO A 542 17.28 35.45 7.62
N MET A 543 16.56 36.04 6.67
CA MET A 543 17.18 36.72 5.53
C MET A 543 18.13 37.81 6.04
N GLY A 544 19.43 37.61 5.84
CA GLY A 544 20.47 38.56 6.22
C GLY A 544 21.65 38.53 5.25
N THR A 545 21.64 39.48 4.32
CA THR A 545 22.78 40.20 3.70
C THR A 545 24.03 39.41 3.27
N PHE A 546 24.22 39.33 1.95
CA PHE A 546 25.49 38.98 1.31
C PHE A 546 26.63 39.93 1.73
N ALA A 547 27.69 39.37 2.32
CA ALA A 547 29.02 39.97 2.33
C ALA A 547 30.02 38.95 1.77
N VAL A 548 30.71 39.35 0.70
CA VAL A 548 31.78 38.61 0.05
C VAL A 548 33.03 38.67 0.92
N VAL A 549 33.60 37.53 1.29
CA VAL A 549 34.98 37.42 1.78
C VAL A 549 35.61 36.15 1.22
N ASP A 550 36.67 36.35 0.43
CA ASP A 550 37.65 35.35 0.00
C ASP A 550 38.47 34.83 1.19
N GLY A 551 38.80 33.53 1.18
CA GLY A 551 39.82 32.99 2.09
C GLY A 551 39.95 31.47 2.02
N ALA A 552 41.08 31.01 1.50
CA ALA A 552 41.44 29.61 1.31
C ALA A 552 42.01 28.94 2.58
N ASP A 553 42.10 27.60 2.47
CA ASP A 553 42.93 26.64 3.22
C ASP A 553 42.37 25.94 4.47
N GLY A 554 42.40 24.59 4.43
CA GLY A 554 42.42 23.72 5.62
C GLY A 554 41.48 22.51 5.59
N LEU A 555 41.66 21.55 4.66
CA LEU A 555 40.97 20.24 4.71
C LEU A 555 41.75 19.27 5.60
N ASP A 556 41.25 19.03 6.81
CA ASP A 556 41.64 17.91 7.68
C ASP A 556 40.52 16.85 7.65
N GLN A 557 40.80 15.70 7.03
CA GLN A 557 39.87 14.57 6.89
C GLN A 557 39.99 13.64 8.09
N GLY A 558 39.29 13.98 9.17
CA GLY A 558 38.98 13.03 10.24
C GLY A 558 37.87 12.08 9.81
N ARG A 559 38.23 10.86 9.41
CA ARG A 559 37.31 9.73 9.18
C ARG A 559 36.68 9.30 10.51
N GLY A 560 35.38 9.55 10.65
CA GLY A 560 34.53 9.05 11.72
C GLY A 560 33.06 9.26 11.36
N GLY A 561 32.64 8.71 10.22
CA GLY A 561 31.27 8.82 9.72
C GLY A 561 30.42 7.65 10.18
N GLY A 562 29.96 7.69 11.44
CA GLY A 562 28.79 6.94 11.88
C GLY A 562 27.58 7.87 11.75
N ILE A 563 26.69 7.61 10.81
CA ILE A 563 25.45 8.39 10.66
C ILE A 563 24.34 7.61 11.35
N SER A 564 23.89 8.17 12.47
CA SER A 564 22.67 7.81 13.21
C SER A 564 21.43 8.01 12.33
N PHE A 565 20.50 7.05 12.32
CA PHE A 565 19.11 7.34 11.92
C PHE A 565 18.63 8.50 12.77
N LYS A 566 18.40 9.66 12.16
CA LYS A 566 18.09 10.90 12.87
C LYS A 566 16.94 10.67 13.87
N SER A 567 17.26 10.85 15.14
CA SER A 567 16.36 11.02 16.28
C SER A 567 15.39 12.22 16.18
N ALA A 568 15.40 12.94 15.05
CA ALA A 568 14.53 14.10 14.81
C ALA A 568 13.05 13.71 14.75
N GLY A 569 12.72 12.56 14.14
CA GLY A 569 11.33 12.14 13.96
C GLY A 569 10.57 11.91 15.26
N GLY A 570 11.20 11.24 16.23
CA GLY A 570 10.56 10.91 17.51
C GLY A 570 10.23 12.14 18.37
N GLN A 571 11.11 13.14 18.42
CA GLN A 571 10.84 14.38 19.16
C GLN A 571 9.66 15.15 18.58
N GLU A 572 9.48 15.03 17.28
CA GLU A 572 8.50 15.79 16.55
C GLU A 572 7.12 15.14 16.64
N THR A 573 7.03 13.81 16.57
CA THR A 573 5.82 13.06 16.93
C THR A 573 5.39 13.38 18.36
N GLN A 574 6.32 13.36 19.31
CA GLN A 574 6.04 13.70 20.71
C GLN A 574 5.50 15.12 20.86
N ARG A 575 6.03 16.09 20.11
CA ARG A 575 5.54 17.47 20.12
C ARG A 575 4.08 17.53 19.66
N THR A 576 3.72 16.85 18.58
CA THR A 576 2.34 16.82 18.07
C THR A 576 1.40 16.15 19.07
N ILE A 577 1.80 15.02 19.68
CA ILE A 577 1.03 14.34 20.73
C ILE A 577 0.79 15.28 21.92
N LEU A 578 1.82 15.98 22.40
CA LEU A 578 1.70 16.93 23.51
C LEU A 578 0.76 18.11 23.18
N GLN A 579 0.82 18.64 21.96
CA GLN A 579 -0.10 19.69 21.51
C GLN A 579 -1.55 19.20 21.51
N ILE A 580 -1.79 17.96 21.07
CA ILE A 580 -3.11 17.35 21.07
C ILE A 580 -3.61 17.11 22.50
N ILE A 581 -2.74 16.61 23.40
CA ILE A 581 -3.06 16.44 24.82
C ILE A 581 -3.47 17.78 25.44
N ASP A 582 -2.76 18.87 25.17
CA ASP A 582 -3.11 20.21 25.67
C ASP A 582 -4.50 20.66 25.16
N VAL A 583 -4.80 20.44 23.88
CA VAL A 583 -6.12 20.74 23.30
C VAL A 583 -7.21 19.96 24.02
N LEU A 584 -7.07 18.64 24.14
CA LEU A 584 -8.06 17.78 24.78
C LEU A 584 -8.24 18.11 26.27
N GLN A 585 -7.15 18.41 26.98
CA GLN A 585 -7.19 18.81 28.39
C GLN A 585 -7.92 20.15 28.58
N ARG A 586 -7.74 21.12 27.67
CA ARG A 586 -8.49 22.39 27.69
C ARG A 586 -9.98 22.21 27.38
N ILE A 587 -10.35 21.22 26.58
CA ILE A 587 -11.75 20.88 26.34
C ILE A 587 -12.35 20.28 27.62
N GLU A 588 -11.68 19.31 28.23
CA GLU A 588 -12.12 18.67 29.48
C GLU A 588 -12.35 19.70 30.59
N LEU A 589 -11.38 20.60 30.83
CA LEU A 589 -11.48 21.66 31.84
C LEU A 589 -12.68 22.59 31.62
N ARG A 590 -12.90 23.04 30.38
CA ARG A 590 -14.02 23.93 30.06
C ARG A 590 -15.37 23.25 30.28
N HIS A 591 -15.48 21.96 30.01
CA HIS A 591 -16.75 21.25 30.20
C HIS A 591 -16.96 20.80 31.66
N SER A 592 -15.89 20.50 32.41
CA SER A 592 -15.99 20.22 33.85
C SER A 592 -16.45 21.44 34.63
N GLU A 593 -15.95 22.64 34.30
CA GLU A 593 -16.38 23.91 34.92
C GLU A 593 -17.86 24.24 34.67
N ASN A 594 -18.44 23.77 33.56
CA ASN A 594 -19.84 23.99 33.24
C ASN A 594 -20.80 22.97 33.89
N ARG A 595 -20.27 21.92 34.53
CA ARG A 595 -21.07 20.91 35.25
C ARG A 595 -21.28 21.25 36.73
N GLU A 596 -20.33 21.96 37.33
CA GLU A 596 -20.43 22.50 38.69
C GLU A 596 -21.35 23.73 38.73
#